data_AF-A0A523TKG6-F1
#
_entry.id   AF-A0A523TKG6-F1
#
_cell.length_a   1.000
_cell.length_b   1.000
_cell.length_c   1.000
_cell.angle_alpha   90.00
_cell.angle_beta   90.00
_cell.angle_gamma   90.00
#
_symmetry.space_group_name_H-M   'P 1'
#
loop_
_entity.id
_entity.type
_entity.pdbx_description
1 polymer ?
#
loop_
_entity_poly.entity_id
_entity_poly.type
_entity_poly.pdbx_seq_one_letter_code
_entity_poly.pdbx_strand_id
1 'polypeptide(L)'
;MSDLQKTIQDAVKDNIEIIESERYNSKDPIVTISKDDSPKQIMIKLITSERTGAPLKFGKETLNPAEDLAKSNYNSGIRTLNSWQFRTSDKYFNDAAKTARDLQLQQRINLYKQLHNLLKSVIQTSPDRIVRSKGAFFEEVVKLISKYDKLSAEEQNYYRKQVDSLSELTHQLKDEEREIRTHQLLAKCSIALYNQEYLAAYIWLYKIYLLNKESFDTIASGDEILRKALKTLRQYLEAETGLKENEDLPTMASAFDLQTIFIDHLSTIYDVEFMVETKKNFSFPVYRENQ
;
A
#
# COMPACT_ATOMS: atom_id res chain seq x y z
N MET A 1 27.53 -6.27 -31.46
CA MET A 1 27.13 -7.41 -30.61
C MET A 1 28.02 -8.58 -30.97
N SER A 2 28.55 -9.33 -30.00
CA SER A 2 29.38 -10.52 -30.30
C SER A 2 28.51 -11.66 -30.84
N ASP A 3 29.06 -12.53 -31.69
CA ASP A 3 28.35 -13.69 -32.26
C ASP A 3 27.81 -14.63 -31.17
N LEU A 4 28.51 -14.72 -30.03
CA LEU A 4 28.07 -15.48 -28.87
C LEU A 4 26.78 -14.91 -28.26
N GLN A 5 26.67 -13.59 -28.13
CA GLN A 5 25.49 -12.93 -27.56
C GLN A 5 24.26 -13.14 -28.42
N LYS A 6 24.41 -13.03 -29.75
CA LYS A 6 23.32 -13.29 -30.70
C LYS A 6 22.85 -14.74 -30.65
N THR A 7 23.79 -15.69 -30.64
CA THR A 7 23.48 -17.12 -30.56
C THR A 7 22.72 -17.49 -29.27
N ILE A 8 23.05 -16.85 -28.14
CA ILE A 8 22.33 -17.06 -26.87
C ILE A 8 20.92 -16.47 -26.93
N GLN A 9 20.77 -15.26 -27.48
CA GLN A 9 19.46 -14.61 -27.62
C GLN A 9 18.51 -15.41 -28.50
N ASP A 10 18.99 -15.92 -29.64
CA ASP A 10 18.19 -16.74 -30.56
C ASP A 10 17.75 -18.04 -29.86
N ALA A 11 18.67 -18.74 -29.19
CA ALA A 11 18.34 -19.97 -28.47
C ALA A 11 17.39 -19.76 -27.27
N VAL A 12 17.47 -18.60 -26.60
CA VAL A 12 16.49 -18.23 -25.55
C VAL A 12 15.12 -18.00 -26.17
N LYS A 13 15.06 -17.33 -27.32
CA LYS A 13 13.79 -17.08 -28.02
C LYS A 13 13.11 -18.38 -28.43
N ASP A 14 13.86 -19.31 -29.03
CA ASP A 14 13.33 -20.61 -29.44
C ASP A 14 12.77 -21.39 -28.24
N ASN A 15 13.47 -21.40 -27.10
CA ASN A 15 12.99 -22.06 -25.89
C ASN A 15 11.75 -21.38 -25.29
N ILE A 16 11.63 -20.05 -25.38
CA ILE A 16 10.43 -19.32 -24.97
C ILE A 16 9.23 -19.78 -25.81
N GLU A 17 9.37 -19.85 -27.13
CA GLU A 17 8.30 -20.29 -28.03
C GLU A 17 7.84 -21.72 -27.74
N ILE A 18 8.79 -22.62 -27.41
CA ILE A 18 8.47 -23.99 -26.97
C ILE A 18 7.63 -23.97 -25.69
N ILE A 19 8.07 -23.24 -24.67
CA ILE A 19 7.37 -23.13 -23.38
C ILE A 19 5.98 -22.53 -23.55
N GLU A 20 5.84 -21.49 -24.36
CA GLU A 20 4.55 -20.86 -24.66
C GLU A 20 3.60 -21.81 -25.40
N SER A 21 4.12 -22.58 -26.36
CA SER A 21 3.36 -23.62 -27.05
C SER A 21 2.89 -24.74 -26.11
N GLU A 22 3.73 -25.17 -25.17
CA GLU A 22 3.34 -26.16 -24.16
C GLU A 22 2.24 -25.62 -23.24
N ARG A 23 2.34 -24.36 -22.82
CA ARG A 23 1.32 -23.69 -22.02
C ARG A 23 0.00 -23.52 -22.77
N TYR A 24 0.05 -23.20 -24.06
CA TYR A 24 -1.15 -23.15 -24.90
C TYR A 24 -1.89 -24.50 -24.90
N ASN A 25 -1.15 -25.60 -24.80
CA ASN A 25 -1.68 -26.96 -24.65
C ASN A 25 -1.97 -27.36 -23.19
N SER A 26 -2.16 -26.39 -22.29
CA SER A 26 -2.48 -26.58 -20.87
C SER A 26 -1.45 -27.41 -20.08
N LYS A 27 -0.18 -27.44 -20.52
CA LYS A 27 0.91 -28.02 -19.73
C LYS A 27 1.54 -26.97 -18.82
N ASP A 28 2.19 -27.43 -17.75
CA ASP A 28 3.04 -26.59 -16.89
C ASP A 28 4.52 -26.94 -17.12
N PRO A 29 5.18 -26.26 -18.07
CA PRO A 29 6.54 -26.60 -18.50
C PRO A 29 7.57 -26.25 -17.42
N ILE A 30 8.52 -27.18 -17.21
CA ILE A 30 9.63 -27.03 -16.26
C ILE A 30 10.95 -27.02 -17.04
N VAL A 31 11.76 -25.99 -16.81
CA VAL A 31 13.10 -25.90 -17.38
C VAL A 31 14.05 -26.76 -16.54
N THR A 32 14.57 -27.84 -17.13
CA THR A 32 15.46 -28.76 -16.40
C THR A 32 16.92 -28.53 -16.76
N ILE A 33 17.76 -28.27 -15.76
CA ILE A 33 19.22 -28.27 -15.90
C ILE A 33 19.74 -29.68 -15.57
N SER A 34 20.43 -30.28 -16.53
CA SER A 34 21.07 -31.58 -16.45
C SER A 34 22.54 -31.44 -16.09
N LYS A 35 23.14 -32.50 -15.52
CA LYS A 35 24.58 -32.52 -15.19
C LYS A 35 25.47 -32.41 -16.44
N ASP A 36 24.95 -32.84 -17.58
CA ASP A 36 25.66 -32.82 -18.87
C ASP A 36 25.49 -31.50 -19.64
N ASP A 37 24.73 -30.54 -19.09
CA ASP A 37 24.58 -29.23 -19.74
C ASP A 37 25.90 -28.44 -19.67
N SER A 38 26.35 -27.95 -20.83
CA SER A 38 27.46 -27.01 -20.91
C SER A 38 27.09 -25.66 -20.23
N PRO A 39 28.09 -24.85 -19.81
CA PRO A 39 27.83 -23.53 -19.21
C PRO A 39 26.92 -22.63 -20.06
N LYS A 40 27.04 -22.71 -21.40
CA LYS A 40 26.18 -21.97 -22.33
C LYS A 40 24.72 -22.44 -22.26
N GLN A 41 24.48 -23.75 -22.21
CA GLN A 41 23.13 -24.31 -22.09
C GLN A 41 22.50 -23.98 -20.74
N ILE A 42 23.28 -24.06 -19.66
CA ILE A 42 22.85 -23.65 -18.32
C ILE A 42 22.39 -22.18 -18.34
N MET A 43 23.18 -21.29 -18.93
CA MET A 43 22.84 -19.86 -19.02
C MET A 43 21.57 -19.62 -19.85
N ILE A 44 21.41 -20.30 -20.99
CA ILE A 44 20.19 -20.22 -21.81
C ILE A 44 18.96 -20.67 -21.00
N LYS A 45 19.06 -21.79 -20.29
CA LYS A 45 17.98 -22.33 -19.45
C LYS A 45 17.61 -21.41 -18.29
N LEU A 46 18.60 -20.83 -17.62
CA LEU A 46 18.40 -19.84 -16.57
C LEU A 46 17.64 -18.61 -17.08
N ILE A 47 18.11 -17.99 -18.18
CA ILE A 47 17.47 -16.82 -18.77
C ILE A 47 16.06 -17.16 -19.29
N THR A 48 15.88 -18.36 -19.87
CA THR A 48 14.57 -18.83 -20.33
C THR A 48 13.61 -18.99 -19.16
N SER A 49 14.02 -19.65 -18.08
CA SER A 49 13.21 -19.82 -16.85
C SER A 49 12.82 -18.47 -16.26
N GLU A 50 13.75 -17.52 -16.18
CA GLU A 50 13.49 -16.17 -15.70
C GLU A 50 12.46 -15.44 -16.58
N ARG A 51 12.69 -15.38 -17.89
CA ARG A 51 11.80 -14.66 -18.83
C ARG A 51 10.41 -15.27 -18.96
N THR A 52 10.30 -16.59 -18.88
CA THR A 52 9.01 -17.29 -18.99
C THR A 52 8.32 -17.44 -17.64
N GLY A 53 9.05 -17.28 -16.54
CA GLY A 53 8.62 -17.64 -15.19
C GLY A 53 8.33 -19.14 -15.01
N ALA A 54 8.94 -19.98 -15.84
CA ALA A 54 8.85 -21.44 -15.70
C ALA A 54 9.74 -21.92 -14.54
N PRO A 55 9.31 -22.89 -13.72
CA PRO A 55 10.15 -23.45 -12.67
C PRO A 55 11.45 -24.01 -13.24
N LEU A 56 12.55 -23.77 -12.54
CA LEU A 56 13.87 -24.31 -12.84
C LEU A 56 14.13 -25.52 -11.96
N LYS A 57 14.34 -26.68 -12.57
CA LYS A 57 14.70 -27.90 -11.85
C LYS A 57 16.19 -28.19 -12.00
N PHE A 58 16.88 -28.33 -10.88
CA PHE A 58 18.28 -28.75 -10.81
C PHE A 58 18.41 -29.95 -9.86
N GLY A 59 18.64 -31.14 -10.44
CA GLY A 59 18.62 -32.38 -9.68
C GLY A 59 17.27 -32.65 -9.03
N LYS A 60 17.22 -32.63 -7.69
CA LYS A 60 15.99 -32.83 -6.90
C LYS A 60 15.31 -31.52 -6.50
N GLU A 61 15.98 -30.39 -6.67
CA GLU A 61 15.48 -29.08 -6.24
C GLU A 61 14.71 -28.41 -7.38
N THR A 62 13.65 -27.70 -7.03
CA THR A 62 12.88 -26.85 -7.95
C THR A 62 12.89 -25.44 -7.40
N LEU A 63 13.38 -24.51 -8.20
CA LEU A 63 13.38 -23.08 -7.93
C LEU A 63 12.33 -22.43 -8.81
N ASN A 64 11.58 -21.46 -8.28
CA ASN A 64 10.63 -20.69 -9.09
C ASN A 64 10.92 -19.20 -8.93
N PRO A 65 11.96 -18.67 -9.62
CA PRO A 65 12.42 -17.30 -9.43
C PRO A 65 11.33 -16.24 -9.66
N ALA A 66 10.43 -16.48 -10.63
CA ALA A 66 9.33 -15.57 -10.92
C ALA A 66 8.28 -15.56 -9.80
N GLU A 67 8.00 -16.71 -9.21
CA GLU A 67 7.06 -16.85 -8.10
C GLU A 67 7.65 -16.28 -6.79
N ASP A 68 8.94 -16.48 -6.55
CA ASP A 68 9.64 -15.86 -5.41
C ASP A 68 9.68 -14.33 -5.53
N LEU A 69 9.93 -13.82 -6.73
CA LEU A 69 9.83 -12.38 -7.03
C LEU A 69 8.39 -11.88 -6.85
N ALA A 70 7.39 -12.64 -7.30
CA ALA A 70 5.98 -12.29 -7.12
C ALA A 70 5.62 -12.19 -5.64
N LYS A 71 6.05 -13.15 -4.81
CA LYS A 71 5.85 -13.13 -3.35
C LYS A 71 6.55 -11.94 -2.70
N SER A 72 7.78 -11.64 -3.10
CA SER A 72 8.54 -10.50 -2.59
C SER A 72 7.86 -9.16 -2.91
N ASN A 73 7.40 -8.99 -4.15
CA ASN A 73 6.65 -7.82 -4.58
C ASN A 73 5.30 -7.74 -3.86
N TYR A 74 4.56 -8.85 -3.75
CA TYR A 74 3.30 -8.92 -3.00
C TYR A 74 3.47 -8.45 -1.54
N ASN A 75 4.45 -9.01 -0.81
CA ASN A 75 4.74 -8.61 0.57
C ASN A 75 5.16 -7.14 0.68
N SER A 76 5.92 -6.63 -0.29
CA SER A 76 6.30 -5.21 -0.36
C SER A 76 5.10 -4.30 -0.65
N GLY A 77 4.18 -4.75 -1.51
CA GLY A 77 2.90 -4.09 -1.78
C GLY A 77 2.04 -3.98 -0.53
N ILE A 78 1.92 -5.04 0.27
CA ILE A 78 1.18 -5.01 1.53
C ILE A 78 1.82 -4.04 2.54
N ARG A 79 3.14 -4.14 2.74
CA ARG A 79 3.86 -3.25 3.66
C ARG A 79 3.67 -1.77 3.29
N THR A 80 3.76 -1.46 2.00
CA THR A 80 3.60 -0.08 1.50
C THR A 80 2.14 0.37 1.50
N LEU A 81 1.17 -0.53 1.32
CA LEU A 81 -0.25 -0.22 1.49
C LEU A 81 -0.56 0.17 2.94
N ASN A 82 -0.03 -0.58 3.91
CA ASN A 82 -0.25 -0.33 5.34
C ASN A 82 0.56 0.87 5.88
N SER A 83 1.42 1.48 5.06
CA SER A 83 2.02 2.80 5.32
C SER A 83 1.42 3.91 4.44
N TRP A 84 0.29 3.62 3.76
CA TRP A 84 -0.44 4.53 2.87
C TRP A 84 0.35 5.05 1.66
N GLN A 85 1.44 4.37 1.28
CA GLN A 85 2.19 4.68 0.06
C GLN A 85 1.50 4.07 -1.17
N PHE A 86 0.32 4.58 -1.52
CA PHE A 86 -0.54 4.00 -2.56
C PHE A 86 0.18 3.88 -3.90
N ARG A 87 0.88 4.91 -4.40
CA ARG A 87 1.58 4.80 -5.69
C ARG A 87 2.59 3.65 -5.71
N THR A 88 3.31 3.46 -4.61
CA THR A 88 4.32 2.41 -4.46
C THR A 88 3.66 1.03 -4.33
N SER A 89 2.59 0.91 -3.55
CA SER A 89 1.90 -0.38 -3.38
C SER A 89 1.23 -0.85 -4.67
N ASP A 90 0.62 0.05 -5.44
CA ASP A 90 0.04 -0.30 -6.75
C ASP A 90 1.12 -0.80 -7.71
N LYS A 91 2.28 -0.14 -7.76
CA LYS A 91 3.43 -0.61 -8.54
C LYS A 91 3.82 -2.03 -8.14
N TYR A 92 4.01 -2.29 -6.85
CA TYR A 92 4.39 -3.62 -6.35
C TYR A 92 3.33 -4.69 -6.65
N PHE A 93 2.04 -4.40 -6.49
CA PHE A 93 0.99 -5.36 -6.83
C PHE A 93 0.90 -5.62 -8.33
N ASN A 94 1.12 -4.60 -9.17
CA ASN A 94 1.18 -4.78 -10.62
C ASN A 94 2.41 -5.59 -11.04
N ASP A 95 3.57 -5.37 -10.41
CA ASP A 95 4.78 -6.14 -10.69
C ASP A 95 4.66 -7.59 -10.18
N ALA A 96 4.01 -7.83 -9.04
CA ALA A 96 3.68 -9.17 -8.57
C ALA A 96 2.71 -9.90 -9.51
N ALA A 97 1.66 -9.21 -9.98
CA ALA A 97 0.66 -9.78 -10.88
C ALA A 97 1.25 -10.19 -12.25
N LYS A 98 2.29 -9.51 -12.73
CA LYS A 98 2.97 -9.85 -13.99
C LYS A 98 3.71 -11.19 -13.92
N THR A 99 4.21 -11.57 -12.74
CA THR A 99 5.11 -12.72 -12.58
C THR A 99 4.47 -13.89 -11.84
N ALA A 100 3.41 -13.68 -11.05
CA ALA A 100 2.73 -14.73 -10.31
C ALA A 100 2.09 -15.77 -11.24
N ARG A 101 2.36 -17.05 -10.98
CA ARG A 101 1.75 -18.19 -11.69
C ARG A 101 0.91 -19.05 -10.77
N ASP A 102 1.24 -19.10 -9.48
CA ASP A 102 0.43 -19.77 -8.48
C ASP A 102 -0.97 -19.13 -8.36
N LEU A 103 -2.02 -19.95 -8.49
CA LEU A 103 -3.40 -19.48 -8.46
C LEU A 103 -3.77 -18.87 -7.10
N GLN A 104 -3.24 -19.42 -6.01
CA GLN A 104 -3.49 -18.87 -4.67
C GLN A 104 -2.86 -17.49 -4.53
N LEU A 105 -1.60 -17.31 -4.93
CA LEU A 105 -0.95 -16.00 -4.93
C LEU A 105 -1.64 -15.00 -5.86
N GLN A 106 -2.08 -15.42 -7.05
CA GLN A 106 -2.82 -14.55 -7.97
C GLN A 106 -4.13 -14.05 -7.34
N GLN A 107 -4.88 -14.92 -6.65
CA GLN A 107 -6.08 -14.51 -5.92
C GLN A 107 -5.76 -13.52 -4.79
N ARG A 108 -4.69 -13.77 -4.01
CA ARG A 108 -4.22 -12.83 -2.97
C ARG A 108 -3.80 -11.48 -3.54
N ILE A 109 -3.04 -11.45 -4.64
CA ILE A 109 -2.65 -10.19 -5.31
C ILE A 109 -3.90 -9.43 -5.78
N ASN A 110 -4.83 -10.11 -6.44
CA ASN A 110 -6.07 -9.49 -6.92
C ASN A 110 -6.91 -8.94 -5.77
N LEU A 111 -7.03 -9.68 -4.66
CA LEU A 111 -7.69 -9.21 -3.45
C LEU A 111 -7.05 -7.91 -2.95
N TYR A 112 -5.72 -7.90 -2.77
CA TYR A 112 -5.03 -6.71 -2.27
C TYR A 112 -5.07 -5.51 -3.21
N LYS A 113 -5.20 -5.71 -4.53
CA LYS A 113 -5.49 -4.61 -5.46
C LYS A 113 -6.88 -4.00 -5.22
N GLN A 114 -7.89 -4.81 -4.88
CA GLN A 114 -9.21 -4.30 -4.52
C GLN A 114 -9.20 -3.60 -3.16
N LEU A 115 -8.55 -4.21 -2.16
CA LEU A 115 -8.38 -3.62 -0.83
C LEU A 115 -7.61 -2.30 -0.90
N HIS A 116 -6.58 -2.22 -1.74
CA HIS A 116 -5.88 -0.98 -2.05
C HIS A 116 -6.85 0.10 -2.54
N ASN A 117 -7.65 -0.21 -3.57
CA ASN A 117 -8.55 0.76 -4.18
C ASN A 117 -9.61 1.23 -3.18
N LEU A 118 -10.08 0.32 -2.33
CA LEU A 118 -11.02 0.60 -1.25
C LEU A 118 -10.41 1.54 -0.22
N LEU A 119 -9.26 1.19 0.35
CA LEU A 119 -8.57 2.00 1.36
C LEU A 119 -8.20 3.38 0.82
N LYS A 120 -7.63 3.44 -0.39
CA LYS A 120 -7.30 4.70 -1.06
C LYS A 120 -8.53 5.58 -1.22
N SER A 121 -9.64 5.00 -1.67
CA SER A 121 -10.90 5.73 -1.83
C SER A 121 -11.42 6.26 -0.50
N VAL A 122 -11.40 5.44 0.54
CA VAL A 122 -11.86 5.83 1.88
C VAL A 122 -10.99 6.94 2.48
N ILE A 123 -9.67 6.85 2.37
CA ILE A 123 -8.80 7.89 2.92
C ILE A 123 -8.88 9.16 2.07
N GLN A 124 -8.80 9.10 0.74
CA GLN A 124 -8.63 10.31 -0.09
C GLN A 124 -9.93 11.06 -0.40
N THR A 125 -11.09 10.42 -0.28
CA THR A 125 -12.39 11.02 -0.63
C THR A 125 -13.00 11.77 0.56
N SER A 126 -13.89 12.74 0.30
CA SER A 126 -14.68 13.35 1.37
C SER A 126 -15.71 12.35 1.93
N PRO A 127 -15.98 12.34 3.25
CA PRO A 127 -16.95 11.43 3.87
C PRO A 127 -18.30 11.36 3.15
N ASP A 128 -18.87 12.52 2.78
CA ASP A 128 -20.18 12.58 2.12
C ASP A 128 -20.23 11.93 0.73
N ARG A 129 -19.09 11.88 0.04
CA ARG A 129 -18.98 11.25 -1.28
C ARG A 129 -18.74 9.75 -1.15
N ILE A 130 -18.09 9.28 -0.08
CA ILE A 130 -17.83 7.87 0.17
C ILE A 130 -19.15 7.11 0.35
N VAL A 131 -19.98 7.52 1.31
CA VAL A 131 -21.22 6.78 1.63
C VAL A 131 -22.20 6.78 0.45
N ARG A 132 -22.28 7.89 -0.30
CA ARG A 132 -23.19 8.01 -1.46
C ARG A 132 -22.76 7.19 -2.68
N SER A 133 -21.46 6.95 -2.88
CA SER A 133 -20.96 6.36 -4.12
C SER A 133 -20.25 5.01 -3.96
N LYS A 134 -19.93 4.60 -2.73
CA LYS A 134 -19.04 3.44 -2.48
C LYS A 134 -19.68 2.29 -1.72
N GLY A 135 -20.92 2.39 -1.24
CA GLY A 135 -21.61 1.25 -0.61
C GLY A 135 -21.62 0.00 -1.51
N ALA A 136 -21.96 0.17 -2.79
CA ALA A 136 -21.89 -0.91 -3.79
C ALA A 136 -20.47 -1.49 -3.96
N PHE A 137 -19.43 -0.67 -3.79
CA PHE A 137 -18.04 -1.10 -3.94
C PHE A 137 -17.59 -1.99 -2.76
N PHE A 138 -18.02 -1.72 -1.53
CA PHE A 138 -17.80 -2.64 -0.40
C PHE A 138 -18.45 -4.00 -0.65
N GLU A 139 -19.71 -4.02 -1.08
CA GLU A 139 -20.41 -5.26 -1.42
C GLU A 139 -19.74 -6.06 -2.54
N GLU A 140 -19.25 -5.37 -3.58
CA GLU A 140 -18.52 -6.00 -4.69
C GLU A 140 -17.26 -6.70 -4.21
N VAL A 141 -16.49 -6.07 -3.31
CA VAL A 141 -15.28 -6.68 -2.73
C VAL A 141 -15.64 -7.89 -1.87
N VAL A 142 -16.68 -7.82 -1.03
CA VAL A 142 -17.14 -8.98 -0.23
C VAL A 142 -17.61 -10.13 -1.12
N LYS A 143 -18.36 -9.83 -2.19
CA LYS A 143 -18.79 -10.83 -3.19
C LYS A 143 -17.59 -11.45 -3.90
N LEU A 144 -16.55 -10.67 -4.18
CA LEU A 144 -15.31 -11.16 -4.81
C LEU A 144 -14.53 -12.09 -3.88
N ILE A 145 -14.37 -11.73 -2.60
CA ILE A 145 -13.71 -12.59 -1.59
C ILE A 145 -14.37 -13.96 -1.53
N SER A 146 -15.70 -14.00 -1.62
CA SER A 146 -16.49 -15.25 -1.63
C SER A 146 -16.20 -16.16 -2.83
N LYS A 147 -15.64 -15.65 -3.91
CA LYS A 147 -15.34 -16.39 -5.15
C LYS A 147 -13.91 -16.92 -5.20
N TYR A 148 -13.05 -16.55 -4.25
CA TYR A 148 -11.66 -16.98 -4.23
C TYR A 148 -11.50 -18.39 -3.65
N ASP A 149 -11.67 -19.39 -4.51
CA ASP A 149 -11.64 -20.82 -4.19
C ASP A 149 -10.26 -21.36 -3.74
N LYS A 150 -9.18 -20.59 -3.90
CA LYS A 150 -7.83 -20.97 -3.43
C LYS A 150 -7.48 -20.38 -2.07
N LEU A 151 -8.34 -19.52 -1.50
CA LEU A 151 -8.20 -19.02 -0.14
C LEU A 151 -8.97 -19.93 0.81
N SER A 152 -8.42 -20.19 2.00
CA SER A 152 -9.12 -20.95 3.03
C SER A 152 -10.39 -20.21 3.48
N ALA A 153 -11.38 -20.93 4.00
CA ALA A 153 -12.59 -20.30 4.53
C ALA A 153 -12.28 -19.32 5.68
N GLU A 154 -11.25 -19.61 6.48
CA GLU A 154 -10.76 -18.74 7.54
C GLU A 154 -10.16 -17.44 6.98
N GLU A 155 -9.29 -17.55 5.97
CA GLU A 155 -8.69 -16.40 5.28
C GLU A 155 -9.78 -15.52 4.63
N GLN A 156 -10.75 -16.14 3.95
CA GLN A 156 -11.89 -15.42 3.37
C GLN A 156 -12.69 -14.67 4.44
N ASN A 157 -13.03 -15.33 5.56
CA ASN A 157 -13.79 -14.72 6.65
C ASN A 157 -13.01 -13.58 7.31
N TYR A 158 -11.70 -13.74 7.48
CA TYR A 158 -10.82 -12.68 7.97
C TYR A 158 -10.92 -11.42 7.11
N TYR A 159 -10.73 -11.53 5.80
CA TYR A 159 -10.77 -10.37 4.90
C TYR A 159 -12.16 -9.76 4.78
N ARG A 160 -13.24 -10.55 4.87
CA ARG A 160 -14.60 -10.00 4.95
C ARG A 160 -14.78 -9.12 6.17
N LYS A 161 -14.38 -9.59 7.36
CA LYS A 161 -14.43 -8.80 8.59
C LYS A 161 -13.64 -7.50 8.48
N GLN A 162 -12.47 -7.52 7.85
CA GLN A 162 -11.69 -6.29 7.63
C GLN A 162 -12.43 -5.29 6.72
N VAL A 163 -13.07 -5.78 5.65
CA VAL A 163 -13.87 -4.93 4.76
C VAL A 163 -15.11 -4.38 5.47
N ASP A 164 -15.77 -5.20 6.29
CA ASP A 164 -16.94 -4.80 7.08
C ASP A 164 -16.56 -3.73 8.13
N SER A 165 -15.45 -3.91 8.85
CA SER A 165 -14.93 -2.91 9.79
C SER A 165 -14.59 -1.59 9.10
N LEU A 166 -13.97 -1.64 7.91
CA LEU A 166 -13.72 -0.42 7.14
C LEU A 166 -15.03 0.24 6.67
N SER A 167 -16.04 -0.55 6.30
CA SER A 167 -17.36 -0.04 5.91
C SER A 167 -18.04 0.68 7.08
N GLU A 168 -18.04 0.08 8.27
CA GLU A 168 -18.57 0.69 9.50
C GLU A 168 -17.86 2.02 9.81
N LEU A 169 -16.53 2.04 9.68
CA LEU A 169 -15.74 3.26 9.85
C LEU A 169 -16.13 4.37 8.86
N THR A 170 -16.56 4.03 7.64
CA THR A 170 -17.08 5.05 6.69
C THR A 170 -18.42 5.65 7.11
N HIS A 171 -19.25 4.90 7.84
CA HIS A 171 -20.49 5.43 8.41
C HIS A 171 -20.17 6.41 9.53
N GLN A 172 -19.25 6.05 10.43
CA GLN A 172 -18.76 6.94 11.50
C GLN A 172 -18.17 8.26 10.94
N LEU A 173 -17.42 8.19 9.83
CA LEU A 173 -16.91 9.38 9.15
C LEU A 173 -18.02 10.34 8.68
N LYS A 174 -19.16 9.79 8.25
CA LYS A 174 -20.33 10.56 7.81
C LYS A 174 -21.07 11.17 8.99
N ASP A 175 -21.24 10.43 10.07
CA ASP A 175 -21.96 10.87 11.28
C ASP A 175 -21.17 11.89 12.13
N GLU A 176 -20.08 12.40 11.56
CA GLU A 176 -19.25 13.45 12.11
C GLU A 176 -18.48 13.07 13.38
N GLU A 177 -18.23 11.78 13.59
CA GLU A 177 -17.39 11.33 14.71
C GLU A 177 -16.01 11.98 14.62
N ARG A 178 -15.76 12.91 15.56
CA ARG A 178 -14.62 13.81 15.56
C ARG A 178 -13.29 13.05 15.53
N GLU A 179 -13.20 11.98 16.31
CA GLU A 179 -12.02 11.13 16.42
C GLU A 179 -11.70 10.44 15.09
N ILE A 180 -12.68 9.74 14.51
CA ILE A 180 -12.52 9.01 13.24
C ILE A 180 -12.17 9.97 12.09
N ARG A 181 -12.79 11.15 12.04
CA ARG A 181 -12.43 12.21 11.09
C ARG A 181 -10.99 12.68 11.29
N THR A 182 -10.55 12.82 12.55
CA THR A 182 -9.17 13.20 12.86
C THR A 182 -8.18 12.14 12.40
N HIS A 183 -8.46 10.85 12.61
CA HIS A 183 -7.67 9.75 12.06
C HIS A 183 -7.57 9.82 10.53
N GLN A 184 -8.67 10.05 9.82
CA GLN A 184 -8.66 10.17 8.36
C GLN A 184 -7.80 11.35 7.88
N LEU A 185 -7.91 12.50 8.54
CA LEU A 185 -7.10 13.68 8.22
C LEU A 185 -5.61 13.43 8.50
N LEU A 186 -5.26 12.70 9.57
CA LEU A 186 -3.89 12.33 9.88
C LEU A 186 -3.31 11.37 8.83
N ALA A 187 -4.11 10.43 8.33
CA ALA A 187 -3.71 9.57 7.22
C ALA A 187 -3.46 10.38 5.95
N LYS A 188 -4.33 11.37 5.62
CA LYS A 188 -4.11 12.30 4.50
C LYS A 188 -2.83 13.12 4.65
N CYS A 189 -2.55 13.61 5.86
CA CYS A 189 -1.32 14.33 6.18
C CYS A 189 -0.09 13.44 5.92
N SER A 190 -0.10 12.21 6.42
CA SER A 190 0.98 11.25 6.24
C SER A 190 1.24 10.94 4.76
N ILE A 191 0.19 10.78 3.96
CA ILE A 191 0.30 10.57 2.51
C ILE A 191 0.96 11.78 1.84
N ALA A 192 0.53 13.00 2.17
CA ALA A 192 1.11 14.22 1.62
C ALA A 192 2.60 14.35 1.94
N LEU A 193 2.99 14.04 3.19
CA LEU A 193 4.39 14.03 3.62
C LEU A 193 5.24 13.01 2.86
N TYR A 194 4.73 11.79 2.66
CA TYR A 194 5.44 10.78 1.85
C TYR A 194 5.62 11.20 0.39
N ASN A 195 4.66 11.94 -0.16
CA ASN A 195 4.73 12.48 -1.52
C ASN A 195 5.53 13.79 -1.61
N GLN A 196 6.09 14.29 -0.49
CA GLN A 196 6.78 15.58 -0.41
C GLN A 196 5.87 16.79 -0.76
N GLU A 197 4.56 16.64 -0.57
CA GLU A 197 3.55 17.68 -0.76
C GLU A 197 3.35 18.48 0.54
N TYR A 198 4.37 19.25 0.95
CA TYR A 198 4.39 19.88 2.27
C TYR A 198 3.22 20.84 2.53
N LEU A 199 2.84 21.67 1.55
CA LEU A 199 1.68 22.56 1.66
C LEU A 199 0.39 21.77 1.95
N ALA A 200 0.19 20.64 1.26
CA ALA A 200 -0.97 19.79 1.51
C ALA A 200 -0.92 19.18 2.93
N ALA A 201 0.26 18.77 3.41
CA ALA A 201 0.43 18.28 4.78
C ALA A 201 0.04 19.35 5.81
N TYR A 202 0.51 20.60 5.66
CA TYR A 202 0.12 21.70 6.53
C TYR A 202 -1.38 22.00 6.48
N ILE A 203 -2.01 21.95 5.30
CA ILE A 203 -3.47 22.10 5.17
C ILE A 203 -4.20 21.01 5.96
N TRP A 204 -3.74 19.76 5.92
CA TRP A 204 -4.34 18.68 6.68
C TRP A 204 -4.15 18.82 8.19
N LEU A 205 -2.95 19.21 8.64
CA LEU A 205 -2.70 19.53 10.06
C LEU A 205 -3.59 20.68 10.55
N TYR A 206 -3.80 21.71 9.73
CA TYR A 206 -4.67 22.82 10.10
C TYR A 206 -6.13 22.40 10.20
N LYS A 207 -6.60 21.51 9.32
CA LYS A 207 -7.95 20.92 9.45
C LYS A 207 -8.08 20.08 10.71
N ILE A 208 -7.05 19.33 11.10
CA ILE A 208 -7.02 18.60 12.38
C ILE A 208 -7.13 19.57 13.56
N TYR A 209 -6.34 20.64 13.54
CA TYR A 209 -6.41 21.68 14.57
C TYR A 209 -7.82 22.27 14.67
N LEU A 210 -8.41 22.70 13.55
CA LEU A 210 -9.76 23.28 13.54
C LEU A 210 -10.81 22.31 14.10
N LEU A 211 -10.71 21.03 13.76
CA LEU A 211 -11.63 20.00 14.24
C LEU A 211 -11.52 19.75 15.75
N ASN A 212 -10.34 20.00 16.33
CA ASN A 212 -10.01 19.75 17.73
C ASN A 212 -9.68 21.03 18.51
N LYS A 213 -10.16 22.18 18.02
CA LYS A 213 -9.66 23.51 18.39
C LYS A 213 -9.72 23.77 19.89
N GLU A 214 -10.86 23.47 20.52
CA GLU A 214 -11.04 23.71 21.96
C GLU A 214 -10.00 22.96 22.80
N SER A 215 -9.74 21.69 22.46
CA SER A 215 -8.76 20.86 23.17
C SER A 215 -7.33 21.37 22.94
N PHE A 216 -6.98 21.67 21.68
CA PHE A 216 -5.67 22.22 21.34
C PHE A 216 -5.40 23.59 21.97
N ASP A 217 -6.35 24.52 21.92
CA ASP A 217 -6.24 25.85 22.51
C ASP A 217 -6.10 25.75 24.04
N THR A 218 -6.82 24.81 24.67
CA THR A 218 -6.68 24.51 26.10
C THR A 218 -5.27 24.06 26.45
N ILE A 219 -4.72 23.08 25.72
CA ILE A 219 -3.37 22.54 26.01
C ILE A 219 -2.29 23.60 25.71
N ALA A 220 -2.42 24.34 24.61
CA ALA A 220 -1.46 25.38 24.20
C ALA A 220 -1.34 26.55 25.21
N SER A 221 -2.30 26.70 26.13
CA SER A 221 -2.20 27.67 27.24
C SER A 221 -1.08 27.32 28.22
N GLY A 222 -0.77 26.03 28.39
CA GLY A 222 0.31 25.51 29.24
C GLY A 222 1.53 24.97 28.47
N ASP A 223 1.35 24.59 27.20
CA ASP A 223 2.41 23.99 26.37
C ASP A 223 3.01 24.99 25.36
N GLU A 224 4.26 25.40 25.58
CA GLU A 224 4.98 26.34 24.71
C GLU A 224 5.32 25.73 23.34
N ILE A 225 5.59 24.42 23.28
CA ILE A 225 5.94 23.70 22.06
C ILE A 225 4.74 23.70 21.12
N LEU A 226 3.57 23.31 21.61
CA LEU A 226 2.33 23.32 20.84
C LEU A 226 1.96 24.74 20.41
N ARG A 227 2.10 25.73 21.30
CA ARG A 227 1.82 27.13 20.97
C ARG A 227 2.69 27.63 19.81
N LYS A 228 3.99 27.33 19.82
CA LYS A 228 4.91 27.64 18.72
C LYS A 228 4.52 26.90 17.44
N ALA A 229 4.22 25.60 17.53
CA ALA A 229 3.78 24.80 16.40
C ALA A 229 2.52 25.36 15.71
N LEU A 230 1.50 25.74 16.48
CA LEU A 230 0.27 26.36 15.96
C LEU A 230 0.54 27.72 15.33
N LYS A 231 1.44 28.53 15.91
CA LYS A 231 1.87 29.81 15.33
C LYS A 231 2.56 29.58 13.98
N THR A 232 3.53 28.66 13.91
CA THR A 232 4.25 28.30 12.68
C THR A 232 3.29 27.81 11.60
N LEU A 233 2.36 26.93 11.95
CA LEU A 233 1.35 26.40 11.02
C LEU A 233 0.50 27.52 10.40
N ARG A 234 0.03 28.48 11.21
CA ARG A 234 -0.76 29.62 10.73
C ARG A 234 0.07 30.54 9.84
N GLN A 235 1.27 30.92 10.28
CA GLN A 235 2.16 31.79 9.51
C GLN A 235 2.51 31.21 8.14
N TYR A 236 2.80 29.90 8.08
CA TYR A 236 3.10 29.23 6.81
C TYR A 236 1.89 29.27 5.85
N LEU A 237 0.70 28.94 6.36
CA LEU A 237 -0.52 28.98 5.54
C LEU A 237 -0.87 30.40 5.09
N GLU A 238 -0.67 31.41 5.93
CA GLU A 238 -0.89 32.83 5.57
C GLU A 238 0.08 33.29 4.47
N ALA A 239 1.36 32.90 4.55
CA ALA A 239 2.37 33.22 3.54
C ALA A 239 2.07 32.55 2.18
N GLU A 240 1.75 31.26 2.17
CA GLU A 240 1.49 30.49 0.94
C GLU A 240 0.14 30.82 0.29
N THR A 241 -0.85 31.30 1.07
CA THR A 241 -2.16 31.71 0.53
C THR A 241 -2.23 33.20 0.18
N GLY A 242 -1.15 33.96 0.38
CA GLY A 242 -1.07 35.39 0.07
C GLY A 242 -1.89 36.27 1.00
N LEU A 243 -2.19 35.81 2.22
CA LEU A 243 -3.04 36.52 3.19
C LEU A 243 -2.29 37.54 4.06
N LYS A 244 -0.97 37.72 3.91
CA LYS A 244 -0.20 38.95 4.24
C LYS A 244 1.27 38.90 3.83
N GLU A 245 1.86 40.07 3.56
CA GLU A 245 3.28 40.31 3.28
C GLU A 245 4.13 40.44 4.57
N ASN A 246 5.34 39.85 4.51
CA ASN A 246 6.57 40.11 5.27
C ASN A 246 6.59 40.07 6.82
N GLU A 247 7.38 39.14 7.36
CA GLU A 247 8.63 39.37 8.11
C GLU A 247 9.33 38.02 8.36
N ASP A 248 10.66 38.04 8.52
CA ASP A 248 11.58 36.89 8.64
C ASP A 248 10.92 35.56 9.02
N LEU A 249 10.93 34.62 8.08
CA LEU A 249 10.44 33.26 8.30
C LEU A 249 11.21 32.67 9.50
N PRO A 250 10.55 32.42 10.65
CA PRO A 250 11.21 31.78 11.78
C PRO A 250 11.74 30.42 11.30
N THR A 251 12.81 29.93 11.93
CA THR A 251 13.36 28.59 11.67
C THR A 251 12.21 27.57 11.77
N MET A 252 11.66 27.19 10.62
CA MET A 252 10.38 26.50 10.57
C MET A 252 10.59 25.06 11.04
N ALA A 253 9.85 24.64 12.07
CA ALA A 253 9.69 23.23 12.36
C ALA A 253 9.23 22.54 11.07
N SER A 254 9.87 21.42 10.71
CA SER A 254 9.50 20.73 9.48
C SER A 254 8.06 20.21 9.58
N ALA A 255 7.40 19.97 8.44
CA ALA A 255 6.05 19.41 8.44
C ALA A 255 5.98 18.05 9.18
N PHE A 256 7.09 17.31 9.25
CA PHE A 256 7.22 16.09 10.05
C PHE A 256 7.27 16.38 11.56
N ASP A 257 7.98 17.43 11.98
CA ASP A 257 8.03 17.85 13.39
C ASP A 257 6.64 18.30 13.85
N LEU A 258 5.94 19.09 13.03
CA LEU A 258 4.56 19.52 13.34
C LEU A 258 3.61 18.32 13.40
N GLN A 259 3.72 17.35 12.49
CA GLN A 259 2.92 16.13 12.55
C GLN A 259 3.17 15.37 13.86
N THR A 260 4.44 15.23 14.26
CA THR A 260 4.81 14.51 15.50
C THR A 260 4.21 15.19 16.72
N ILE A 261 4.36 16.51 16.83
CA ILE A 261 3.76 17.31 17.91
C ILE A 261 2.23 17.12 17.94
N PHE A 262 1.58 17.13 16.78
CA PHE A 262 0.14 16.89 16.70
C PHE A 262 -0.24 15.48 17.15
N ILE A 263 0.50 14.45 16.76
CA ILE A 263 0.24 13.06 17.17
C ILE A 263 0.33 12.91 18.69
N ASP A 264 1.34 13.50 19.33
CA ASP A 264 1.51 13.42 20.79
C ASP A 264 0.33 14.07 21.52
N HIS A 265 -0.12 15.22 21.04
CA HIS A 265 -1.26 15.94 21.62
C HIS A 265 -2.59 15.24 21.34
N LEU A 266 -2.78 14.69 20.15
CA LEU A 266 -3.96 13.89 19.83
C LEU A 266 -4.02 12.63 20.71
N SER A 267 -2.87 12.01 21.00
CA SER A 267 -2.80 10.87 21.91
C SER A 267 -3.27 11.24 23.32
N THR A 268 -2.97 12.46 23.77
CA THR A 268 -3.47 13.00 25.04
C THR A 268 -4.96 13.36 24.98
N ILE A 269 -5.43 13.94 23.88
CA ILE A 269 -6.83 14.37 23.71
C ILE A 269 -7.78 13.16 23.71
N TYR A 270 -7.38 12.06 23.08
CA TYR A 270 -8.21 10.87 22.89
C TYR A 270 -7.84 9.70 23.81
N ASP A 271 -6.81 9.86 24.66
CA ASP A 271 -6.31 8.83 25.59
C ASP A 271 -5.98 7.49 24.90
N VAL A 272 -5.32 7.57 23.75
CA VAL A 272 -4.91 6.41 22.93
C VAL A 272 -3.57 6.67 22.27
N GLU A 273 -2.84 5.62 21.86
CA GLU A 273 -1.70 5.78 20.94
C GLU A 273 -2.23 6.15 19.54
N PHE A 274 -2.42 7.44 19.29
CA PHE A 274 -3.29 7.91 18.21
C PHE A 274 -2.82 7.44 16.82
N MET A 275 -1.51 7.40 16.57
CA MET A 275 -0.97 6.91 15.30
C MET A 275 -1.14 5.38 15.13
N VAL A 276 -1.09 4.63 16.23
CA VAL A 276 -1.30 3.17 16.21
C VAL A 276 -2.76 2.86 15.89
N GLU A 277 -3.71 3.53 16.56
CA GLU A 277 -5.14 3.39 16.24
C GLU A 277 -5.46 3.90 14.84
N THR A 278 -4.83 4.99 14.37
CA THR A 278 -4.98 5.43 12.97
C THR A 278 -4.59 4.33 11.98
N LYS A 279 -3.45 3.64 12.22
CA LYS A 279 -3.01 2.52 11.38
C LYS A 279 -3.97 1.34 11.47
N LYS A 280 -4.48 1.01 12.65
CA LYS A 280 -5.48 -0.06 12.85
C LYS A 280 -6.77 0.21 12.08
N ASN A 281 -7.26 1.46 12.13
CA ASN A 281 -8.47 1.89 11.43
C ASN A 281 -8.31 1.92 9.90
N PHE A 282 -7.10 2.19 9.42
CA PHE A 282 -6.82 2.39 7.98
C PHE A 282 -5.72 1.46 7.47
N SER A 283 -5.78 0.16 7.76
CA SER A 283 -4.86 -0.82 7.17
C SER A 283 -5.57 -2.14 6.87
N PHE A 284 -4.90 -2.98 6.08
CA PHE A 284 -5.31 -4.36 5.84
C PHE A 284 -4.15 -5.28 6.22
N PRO A 285 -4.10 -5.74 7.50
CA PRO A 285 -3.07 -6.66 7.93
C PRO A 285 -3.14 -7.98 7.14
N VAL A 286 -2.00 -8.67 7.07
CA VAL A 286 -1.92 -9.97 6.39
C VAL A 286 -2.55 -11.02 7.27
N TYR A 287 -3.43 -11.85 6.70
CA TYR A 287 -3.89 -13.06 7.37
C TYR A 287 -2.70 -13.96 7.68
N ARG A 288 -2.54 -14.34 8.94
CA ARG A 288 -1.57 -15.33 9.38
C ARG A 288 -2.36 -16.50 9.92
N GLU A 289 -2.20 -17.69 9.32
CA GLU A 289 -2.70 -18.92 9.92
C GLU A 289 -2.13 -19.03 11.34
N ASN A 290 -2.99 -19.38 12.30
CA ASN A 290 -2.70 -19.35 13.74
C ASN A 290 -1.25 -19.77 14.05
N GLN A 291 -0.50 -18.85 14.66
CA GLN A 291 0.70 -19.20 15.42
C GLN A 291 0.29 -19.97 16.68
#